data_AF-A0A352S297-F1
#
_entry.id   AF-A0A352S297-F1
#
_cell.length_a   1.000
_cell.length_b   1.000
_cell.length_c   1.000
_cell.angle_alpha   90.00
_cell.angle_beta   90.00
_cell.angle_gamma   90.00
#
_symmetry.space_group_name_H-M   'P 1'
#
loop_
_entity.id
_entity.type
_entity.pdbx_description
1 polymer ?
#
loop_
_entity_poly.entity_id
_entity_poly.type
_entity_poly.pdbx_seq_one_letter_code
_entity_poly.pdbx_strand_id
1 'polypeptide(L)'
;FCRQDARLSDAATALVAGLRTQGEATEWLARRHAQLLVLLVQARLLGEHAPAAVADAFIASRFDAQWGRVFGMLPDGVAHAAILGRAWTQ
;
A
#
# COMPACT_ATOMS: atom_id res chain seq x y z
N PHE A 1 13.62 3.97 -2.93
CA PHE A 1 12.59 3.50 -1.98
C PHE A 1 11.68 2.41 -2.54
N CYS A 2 10.79 2.64 -3.53
CA CYS A 2 9.96 1.54 -4.08
C CYS A 2 10.77 0.35 -4.67
N ARG A 3 12.03 0.58 -5.07
CA ARG A 3 12.91 -0.44 -5.67
C ARG A 3 13.42 -1.51 -4.68
N GLN A 4 13.22 -1.36 -3.37
CA GLN A 4 13.72 -2.33 -2.37
C GLN A 4 12.64 -3.29 -1.83
N ASP A 5 11.35 -2.93 -1.92
CA ASP A 5 10.25 -3.83 -1.56
C ASP A 5 9.62 -4.42 -2.83
N ALA A 6 9.67 -5.75 -2.95
CA ALA A 6 9.15 -6.47 -4.12
C ALA A 6 7.66 -6.19 -4.34
N ARG A 7 6.86 -6.08 -3.28
CA ARG A 7 5.41 -5.84 -3.37
C ARG A 7 5.10 -4.49 -4.03
N LEU A 8 5.89 -3.47 -3.71
CA LEU A 8 5.74 -2.13 -4.30
C LEU A 8 6.18 -2.11 -5.76
N SER A 9 7.26 -2.82 -6.09
CA SER A 9 7.75 -2.94 -7.47
C SER A 9 6.76 -3.71 -8.35
N ASP A 10 6.20 -4.81 -7.85
CA ASP A 10 5.21 -5.62 -8.54
C ASP A 10 3.91 -4.84 -8.76
N ALA A 11 3.43 -4.14 -7.72
CA ALA A 11 2.25 -3.28 -7.81
C ALA A 11 2.44 -2.13 -8.81
N ALA A 12 3.60 -1.48 -8.82
CA ALA A 12 3.91 -0.42 -9.79
C ALA A 12 3.94 -0.96 -11.23
N THR A 13 4.53 -2.14 -11.43
CA THR A 13 4.58 -2.81 -12.73
C THR A 13 3.17 -3.18 -13.21
N ALA A 14 2.35 -3.74 -12.34
CA ALA A 14 0.96 -4.09 -12.63
C ALA A 14 0.12 -2.84 -12.94
N LEU A 15 0.31 -1.73 -12.23
CA LEU A 15 -0.36 -0.47 -12.51
C LEU A 15 0.00 0.04 -13.91
N VAL A 16 1.30 0.12 -14.23
CA VAL A 16 1.76 0.60 -15.55
C VAL A 16 1.28 -0.30 -16.68
N ALA A 17 1.30 -1.62 -16.49
CA ALA A 17 0.76 -2.56 -17.46
C ALA A 17 -0.74 -2.32 -17.69
N GLY A 18 -1.52 -2.19 -16.62
CA GLY A 18 -2.96 -1.93 -16.70
C GLY A 18 -3.32 -0.61 -17.38
N LEU A 19 -2.59 0.46 -17.08
CA LEU A 19 -2.80 1.78 -17.70
C LEU A 19 -2.44 1.82 -19.19
N ARG A 20 -1.54 0.94 -19.64
CA ARG A 20 -1.17 0.82 -21.06
C ARG A 20 -2.19 0.04 -21.89
N THR A 21 -3.03 -0.77 -21.25
CA THR A 21 -4.10 -1.49 -21.92
C THR A 21 -5.20 -0.51 -22.31
N GLN A 22 -5.41 -0.29 -23.62
CA GLN A 22 -6.43 0.62 -24.14
C GLN A 22 -7.66 -0.15 -24.63
N GLY A 23 -8.87 0.30 -24.27
CA GLY A 23 -10.15 -0.24 -24.73
C GLY A 23 -11.32 0.11 -23.80
N GLU A 24 -12.54 -0.37 -24.09
CA GLU A 24 -13.73 -0.12 -23.26
C GLU A 24 -13.57 -0.60 -21.79
N ALA A 25 -12.71 -1.59 -21.56
CA ALA A 25 -12.38 -2.09 -20.22
C ALA A 25 -11.62 -1.07 -19.34
N THR A 26 -11.05 -0.01 -19.93
CA THR A 26 -10.22 0.97 -19.20
C THR A 26 -11.06 1.79 -18.20
N GLU A 27 -12.30 2.15 -18.52
CA GLU A 27 -13.17 2.91 -17.61
C GLU A 27 -13.63 2.07 -16.42
N TRP A 28 -13.98 0.81 -16.65
CA TRP A 28 -14.39 -0.13 -15.59
C TRP A 28 -13.29 -0.34 -14.53
N LEU A 29 -12.03 -0.28 -14.93
CA LEU A 29 -10.88 -0.46 -14.04
C LEU A 29 -10.39 0.86 -13.40
N ALA A 30 -10.97 2.01 -13.76
CA ALA A 30 -10.46 3.32 -13.33
C ALA A 30 -10.33 3.44 -11.80
N ARG A 31 -11.34 2.97 -11.04
CA ARG A 31 -11.29 2.97 -9.57
C ARG A 31 -10.17 2.09 -9.01
N ARG A 32 -9.96 0.92 -9.63
CA ARG A 32 -8.89 -0.01 -9.23
C ARG A 32 -7.51 0.60 -9.50
N HIS A 33 -7.32 1.24 -10.64
CA HIS A 33 -6.07 1.93 -10.98
C HIS A 33 -5.82 3.14 -10.07
N ALA A 34 -6.84 3.96 -9.83
CA ALA A 34 -6.74 5.10 -8.93
C ALA A 34 -6.38 4.67 -7.50
N GLN A 35 -7.02 3.61 -6.98
CA GLN A 35 -6.69 3.03 -5.69
C GLN A 35 -5.22 2.59 -5.64
N LEU A 36 -4.75 1.80 -6.61
CA LEU A 36 -3.39 1.29 -6.62
C LEU A 36 -2.35 2.42 -6.74
N LEU A 37 -2.64 3.45 -7.54
CA LEU A 37 -1.83 4.66 -7.63
C LEU A 37 -1.69 5.36 -6.28
N VAL A 38 -2.81 5.62 -5.60
CA VAL A 38 -2.82 6.31 -4.30
C VAL A 38 -2.06 5.50 -3.25
N LEU A 39 -2.23 4.17 -3.21
CA LEU A 39 -1.50 3.32 -2.27
C LEU A 39 0.01 3.36 -2.50
N LEU A 40 0.46 3.32 -3.76
CA LEU A 40 1.88 3.43 -4.10
C LEU A 40 2.46 4.78 -3.66
N VAL A 41 1.73 5.87 -3.87
CA VAL A 41 2.12 7.21 -3.41
C VAL A 41 2.17 7.27 -1.88
N GLN A 42 1.16 6.74 -1.19
CA GLN A 42 1.14 6.68 0.27
C GLN A 42 2.31 5.87 0.83
N ALA A 43 2.58 4.69 0.28
CA ALA A 43 3.72 3.85 0.68
C ALA A 43 5.06 4.57 0.48
N ARG A 44 5.21 5.29 -0.64
CA ARG A 44 6.40 6.12 -0.92
C ARG A 44 6.58 7.20 0.15
N LEU A 45 5.53 7.99 0.39
CA LEU A 45 5.58 9.10 1.35
C LEU A 45 5.81 8.62 2.79
N LEU A 46 5.19 7.51 3.19
CA LEU A 46 5.44 6.91 4.49
C LEU A 46 6.87 6.39 4.62
N GLY A 47 7.41 5.74 3.58
CA GLY A 47 8.80 5.30 3.58
C GLY A 47 9.81 6.44 3.67
N GLU A 48 9.49 7.61 3.14
CA GLU A 48 10.36 8.79 3.17
C GLU A 48 10.23 9.62 4.45
N HIS A 49 9.05 9.63 5.08
CA HIS A 49 8.74 10.63 6.12
C HIS A 49 8.11 10.08 7.41
N ALA A 50 7.81 8.79 7.49
CA ALA A 50 7.22 8.18 8.68
C ALA A 50 8.20 7.23 9.39
N PRO A 51 7.98 6.93 10.68
CA PRO A 51 8.70 5.86 11.35
C PRO A 51 8.53 4.53 10.60
N ALA A 52 9.61 3.74 10.52
CA ALA A 52 9.63 2.47 9.79
C ALA A 52 8.45 1.55 10.15
N ALA A 53 8.14 1.43 11.45
CA ALA A 53 7.00 0.66 11.95
C ALA A 53 5.66 1.02 11.27
N VAL A 54 5.44 2.28 10.90
CA VAL A 54 4.22 2.72 10.20
C VAL A 54 4.28 2.36 8.72
N ALA A 55 5.41 2.62 8.06
CA ALA A 55 5.60 2.31 6.65
C ALA A 55 5.52 0.80 6.40
N ASP A 56 6.19 0.00 7.22
CA ASP A 56 6.22 -1.45 7.12
C ASP A 56 4.83 -2.05 7.32
N ALA A 57 4.10 -1.60 8.36
CA ALA A 57 2.72 -2.04 8.61
C ALA A 57 1.76 -1.61 7.49
N PHE A 58 1.94 -0.42 6.93
CA PHE A 58 1.15 0.05 5.80
C PHE A 58 1.38 -0.84 4.57
N ILE A 59 2.63 -1.10 4.21
CA ILE A 59 2.98 -1.93 3.05
C ILE A 59 2.50 -3.37 3.26
N ALA A 60 2.77 -3.95 4.44
CA ALA A 60 2.38 -5.31 4.77
C ALA A 60 0.87 -5.53 4.77
N SER A 61 0.07 -4.49 5.03
CA SER A 61 -1.38 -4.60 5.05
C SER A 61 -2.06 -4.22 3.74
N ARG A 62 -1.61 -3.17 3.05
CA ARG A 62 -2.29 -2.65 1.84
C ARG A 62 -1.87 -3.36 0.56
N PHE A 63 -0.75 -4.07 0.57
CA PHE A 63 -0.26 -4.84 -0.57
C PHE A 63 -0.34 -6.36 -0.32
N ASP A 64 -1.10 -6.78 0.69
CA ASP A 64 -1.50 -8.17 0.91
C ASP A 64 -2.77 -8.49 0.09
N ALA A 65 -2.86 -9.71 -0.45
CA ALA A 65 -4.00 -10.14 -1.27
C ALA A 65 -5.32 -10.25 -0.49
N GLN A 66 -5.26 -10.41 0.84
CA GLN A 66 -6.42 -10.51 1.73
C GLN A 66 -6.90 -9.16 2.28
N TRP A 67 -6.26 -8.07 1.86
CA TRP A 67 -6.60 -6.71 2.29
C TRP A 67 -8.02 -6.27 1.89
N GLY A 68 -8.62 -5.40 2.72
CA GLY A 68 -9.67 -4.47 2.28
C GLY A 68 -11.11 -4.83 2.68
N ARG A 69 -11.35 -5.96 3.35
CA ARG A 69 -12.70 -6.37 3.78
C ARG A 69 -13.07 -5.89 5.18
N VAL A 70 -12.15 -6.00 6.14
CA VAL A 70 -12.38 -5.68 7.56
C VAL A 70 -11.09 -5.12 8.18
N PHE A 71 -11.22 -4.14 9.07
CA PHE A 71 -10.08 -3.65 9.87
C PHE A 71 -9.64 -4.68 10.93
N GLY A 72 -8.40 -4.57 11.39
CA GLY A 72 -7.85 -5.49 12.42
C GLY A 72 -7.20 -6.76 11.88
N MET A 73 -7.09 -6.91 10.56
CA MET A 73 -6.46 -8.06 9.88
C MET A 73 -4.97 -7.81 9.58
N LEU A 74 -4.24 -7.20 10.51
CA LEU A 74 -2.79 -7.02 10.34
C LEU A 74 -2.06 -8.36 10.48
N PRO A 75 -1.03 -8.62 9.66
CA PRO A 75 -0.22 -9.84 9.80
C PRO A 75 0.59 -9.84 11.10
N ASP A 76 0.98 -11.03 11.53
CA ASP A 76 1.89 -11.20 12.67
C ASP A 76 3.23 -10.48 12.43
N GLY A 77 3.85 -10.01 13.51
CA GLY A 77 5.13 -9.30 13.46
C GLY A 77 5.03 -7.80 13.20
N VAL A 78 3.83 -7.24 13.01
CA VAL A 78 3.63 -5.78 12.96
C VAL A 78 3.88 -5.16 14.35
N ALA A 79 4.63 -4.06 14.39
CA ALA A 79 4.98 -3.33 15.61
C ALA A 79 3.82 -2.47 16.18
N HIS A 80 2.73 -3.13 16.58
CA HIS A 80 1.49 -2.50 17.05
C HIS A 80 1.72 -1.46 18.17
N ALA A 81 2.52 -1.78 19.17
CA ALA A 81 2.80 -0.88 20.29
C ALA A 81 3.43 0.44 19.85
N ALA A 82 4.36 0.39 18.89
CA ALA A 82 5.01 1.58 18.34
C ALA A 82 4.02 2.44 17.53
N ILE A 83 3.14 1.80 16.76
CA ILE A 83 2.11 2.49 15.98
C ILE A 83 1.10 3.17 16.90
N LEU A 84 0.65 2.48 17.96
CA LEU A 84 -0.28 3.03 18.95
C LEU A 84 0.35 4.17 19.74
N GLY A 85 1.59 4.03 20.22
CA GLY A 85 2.29 5.10 20.95
C GLY A 85 2.49 6.37 20.11
N ARG A 86 2.66 6.24 18.79
CA ARG A 86 2.67 7.38 17.86
C ARG A 86 1.29 8.04 17.73
N ALA A 87 0.23 7.23 17.62
CA ALA A 87 -1.11 7.72 17.32
C ALA A 87 -1.83 8.31 18.54
N TRP A 88 -1.56 7.77 19.72
CA TRP A 88 -2.08 8.22 21.01
C TRP A 88 -0.93 8.58 21.95
N THR A 89 -0.41 9.79 21.75
CA THR A 89 0.44 10.44 22.75
C THR A 89 -0.47 10.86 23.91
N GLN A 90 -0.18 10.34 25.10
CA GLN A 90 -0.84 10.75 26.34
C GLN A 90 -0.41 12.18 26.71
#